data_AF-A0A4P9ZDH3-F1
#
_entry.id   AF-A0A4P9ZDH3-F1
#
_cell.length_a   1.000
_cell.length_b   1.000
_cell.length_c   1.000
_cell.angle_alpha   90.00
_cell.angle_beta   90.00
_cell.angle_gamma   90.00
#
_symmetry.space_group_name_H-M   'P 1'
#
loop_
_entity.id
_entity.type
_entity.pdbx_description
1 polymer ?
#
loop_
_entity_poly.entity_id
_entity_poly.type
_entity_poly.pdbx_seq_one_letter_code
_entity_poly.pdbx_strand_id
1 'polypeptide(L)'
;MNESALQTIQEQLLRHREGIRSSELHELVETRLRPLIIRHIRCLALGSPTDVFQPLHQLALLDVLREDLGMPRTAVSVYDPAFTPLDRLLLQEHCGYTVEEDCFWDSSCTLYYMPHAPRSMTETLLNDKKPIWMLGNDLSVTIGTLSLAKFLESYPTLATIVHLVEKKLPVATSDKKFTKVAGRRKKRPKKLVYASPELVYDTEGMYFTDVEIQRIASPTNAPWRDSFSDLAFNRLVVRDPTSVAAKKS
;
A
#
# COMPACT_ATOMS: atom_id res chain seq x y z
N MET A 1 10.95 8.48 33.44
CA MET A 1 10.25 7.80 32.34
C MET A 1 9.91 6.40 32.80
N ASN A 2 8.74 5.86 32.44
CA ASN A 2 8.22 4.63 33.02
C ASN A 2 8.84 3.40 32.33
N GLU A 3 10.05 3.00 32.74
CA GLU A 3 10.80 1.85 32.18
C GLU A 3 9.95 0.57 32.12
N SER A 4 9.06 0.38 33.10
CA SER A 4 8.10 -0.72 33.17
C SER A 4 7.13 -0.76 31.98
N ALA A 5 6.69 0.40 31.48
CA ALA A 5 5.77 0.47 30.34
C ALA A 5 6.48 0.09 29.03
N LEU A 6 7.71 0.58 28.83
CA LEU A 6 8.51 0.24 27.64
C LEU A 6 8.82 -1.26 27.61
N GLN A 7 9.20 -1.85 28.75
CA GLN A 7 9.46 -3.29 28.84
C GLN A 7 8.23 -4.12 28.45
N THR A 8 7.05 -3.74 28.95
CA THR A 8 5.78 -4.40 28.60
C THR A 8 5.51 -4.36 27.10
N ILE A 9 5.77 -3.23 26.44
CA ILE A 9 5.55 -3.06 25.00
C ILE A 9 6.58 -3.88 24.20
N GLN A 10 7.83 -3.96 24.66
CA GLN A 10 8.86 -4.81 24.04
C GLN A 10 8.48 -6.30 24.10
N GLU A 11 7.95 -6.77 25.23
CA GLU A 11 7.45 -8.14 25.37
C GLU A 11 6.22 -8.41 24.48
N GLN A 12 5.35 -7.42 24.28
CA GLN A 12 4.25 -7.52 23.32
C GLN A 12 4.75 -7.58 21.88
N LEU A 13 5.71 -6.72 21.51
CA LEU A 13 6.33 -6.71 20.19
C LEU A 13 6.96 -8.08 19.87
N LEU A 14 7.71 -8.67 20.80
CA LEU A 14 8.31 -10.00 20.65
C LEU A 14 7.24 -11.08 20.40
N ARG A 15 6.17 -11.10 21.20
CA ARG A 15 5.06 -12.05 20.99
C ARG A 15 4.39 -11.87 19.63
N HIS A 16 4.19 -10.63 19.19
CA HIS A 16 3.62 -10.37 17.86
C HIS A 16 4.56 -10.81 16.73
N ARG A 17 5.87 -10.62 16.89
CA ARG A 17 6.87 -11.11 15.93
C ARG A 17 6.83 -12.62 15.80
N GLU A 18 6.82 -13.36 16.92
CA GLU A 18 6.73 -14.82 16.91
C GLU A 18 5.43 -15.32 16.26
N GLY A 19 4.30 -14.67 16.57
CA GLY A 19 3.01 -14.97 15.95
C GLY A 19 3.02 -14.74 14.44
N ILE A 20 3.65 -13.67 13.97
CA ILE A 20 3.78 -13.37 12.54
C ILE A 20 4.73 -14.38 11.86
N ARG A 21 5.90 -14.66 12.43
CA ARG A 21 6.87 -15.62 11.87
C ARG A 21 6.33 -17.02 11.63
N SER A 22 5.34 -17.42 12.43
CA SER A 22 4.70 -18.74 12.32
C SER A 22 3.44 -18.74 11.44
N SER A 23 3.16 -17.65 10.73
CA SER A 23 1.90 -17.45 10.00
C SER A 23 2.06 -17.54 8.48
N GLU A 24 0.96 -17.89 7.81
CA GLU A 24 0.86 -17.83 6.34
C GLU A 24 1.05 -16.41 5.78
N LEU A 25 0.73 -15.38 6.57
CA LEU A 25 0.97 -13.98 6.20
C LEU A 25 2.47 -13.76 5.92
N HIS A 26 3.33 -14.25 6.82
CA HIS A 26 4.77 -14.13 6.69
C HIS A 26 5.29 -14.88 5.46
N GLU A 27 4.89 -16.14 5.28
CA GLU A 27 5.28 -16.95 4.12
C GLU A 27 4.92 -16.28 2.78
N LEU A 28 3.71 -15.71 2.69
CA LEU A 28 3.25 -15.00 1.51
C LEU A 28 4.12 -13.78 1.21
N VAL A 29 4.40 -12.95 2.24
CA VAL A 29 5.21 -11.73 2.06
C VAL A 29 6.65 -12.10 1.71
N GLU A 30 7.27 -13.05 2.44
CA GLU A 30 8.64 -13.49 2.20
C GLU A 30 8.81 -13.99 0.77
N THR A 31 7.89 -14.85 0.30
CA THR A 31 7.92 -15.39 -1.07
C THR A 31 7.88 -14.30 -2.14
N ARG A 32 7.23 -13.15 -1.88
CA ARG A 32 7.18 -12.03 -2.82
C ARG A 32 8.42 -11.18 -2.80
N LEU A 33 9.01 -10.97 -1.62
CA LEU A 33 10.14 -10.06 -1.44
C LEU A 33 11.50 -10.73 -1.69
N ARG A 34 11.64 -12.02 -1.40
CA ARG A 34 12.88 -12.78 -1.55
C ARG A 34 13.58 -12.71 -2.92
N PRO A 35 12.88 -12.69 -4.07
CA PRO A 35 13.56 -12.57 -5.37
C PRO A 35 14.05 -11.14 -5.67
N LEU A 36 13.74 -10.15 -4.82
CA LEU A 36 14.01 -8.74 -5.08
C LEU A 36 15.30 -8.28 -4.40
N ILE A 37 15.97 -7.30 -5.01
CA ILE A 37 17.14 -6.64 -4.43
C ILE A 37 16.64 -5.43 -3.64
N ILE A 38 16.26 -5.65 -2.39
CA ILE A 38 15.87 -4.59 -1.44
C ILE A 38 17.05 -4.34 -0.51
N ARG A 39 17.48 -3.08 -0.45
CA ARG A 39 18.59 -2.64 0.43
C ARG A 39 18.10 -1.79 1.60
N HIS A 40 16.91 -1.22 1.49
CA HIS A 40 16.34 -0.37 2.51
C HIS A 40 14.83 -0.57 2.64
N ILE A 41 14.29 -0.34 3.84
CA ILE A 41 12.84 -0.22 4.08
C ILE A 41 12.52 1.16 4.59
N ARG A 42 11.69 1.90 3.84
CA ARG A 42 11.10 3.16 4.28
C ARG A 42 9.68 2.88 4.79
N CYS A 43 9.48 2.95 6.10
CA CYS A 43 8.17 2.81 6.71
C CYS A 43 7.50 4.18 6.89
N LEU A 44 6.26 4.32 6.44
CA LEU A 44 5.46 5.52 6.55
C LEU A 44 4.06 5.17 7.04
N ALA A 45 3.40 6.11 7.72
CA ALA A 45 2.03 5.95 8.21
C ALA A 45 1.83 4.76 9.18
N LEU A 46 2.82 4.47 10.02
CA LEU A 46 2.77 3.34 10.96
C LEU A 46 1.72 3.53 12.07
N GLY A 47 1.37 4.78 12.42
CA GLY A 47 0.66 5.13 13.64
C GLY A 47 1.54 5.04 14.89
N SER A 48 0.92 5.09 16.08
CA SER A 48 1.64 4.99 17.36
C SER A 48 1.68 3.53 17.85
N PRO A 49 2.81 2.80 17.74
CA PRO A 49 2.95 1.43 18.23
C PRO A 49 2.86 1.28 19.74
N THR A 50 3.05 2.36 20.51
CA THR A 50 2.96 2.30 21.98
C THR A 50 1.56 2.58 22.50
N ASP A 51 0.72 3.29 21.74
CA ASP A 51 -0.63 3.66 22.16
C ASP A 51 -1.73 2.81 21.51
N VAL A 52 -1.47 2.22 20.33
CA VAL A 52 -2.48 1.55 19.52
C VAL A 52 -2.03 0.14 19.12
N PHE A 53 -2.97 -0.81 19.19
CA PHE A 53 -2.72 -2.23 18.94
C PHE A 53 -2.28 -2.55 17.50
N GLN A 54 -2.93 -1.96 16.50
CA GLN A 54 -2.67 -2.27 15.09
C GLN A 54 -1.24 -1.87 14.65
N PRO A 55 -0.76 -0.63 14.94
CA PRO A 55 0.62 -0.21 14.71
C PRO A 55 1.68 -1.14 15.31
N LEU A 56 1.44 -1.73 16.49
CA LEU A 56 2.40 -2.65 17.10
C LEU A 56 2.55 -3.95 16.30
N HIS A 57 1.45 -4.49 15.76
CA HIS A 57 1.51 -5.62 14.83
C HIS A 57 2.19 -5.25 13.51
N GLN A 58 1.95 -4.04 12.99
CA GLN A 58 2.61 -3.55 11.79
C GLN A 58 4.11 -3.38 11.99
N LEU A 59 4.54 -2.91 13.16
CA LEU A 59 5.94 -2.84 13.57
C LEU A 59 6.55 -4.24 13.70
N ALA A 60 5.81 -5.20 14.25
CA ALA A 60 6.25 -6.58 14.34
C ALA A 60 6.52 -7.19 12.96
N LEU A 61 5.64 -6.97 11.98
CA LEU A 61 5.89 -7.40 10.60
C LEU A 61 7.12 -6.70 10.01
N LEU A 62 7.24 -5.38 10.18
CA LEU A 62 8.41 -4.63 9.70
C LEU A 62 9.74 -5.22 10.20
N ASP A 63 9.82 -5.55 11.49
CA ASP A 63 11.05 -6.11 12.06
C ASP A 63 11.33 -7.53 11.56
N VAL A 64 10.29 -8.35 11.36
CA VAL A 64 10.43 -9.68 10.74
C VAL A 64 10.97 -9.55 9.31
N LEU A 65 10.39 -8.66 8.50
CA LEU A 65 10.83 -8.46 7.11
C LEU A 65 12.27 -7.97 7.01
N ARG A 66 12.67 -7.05 7.89
CA ARG A 66 14.06 -6.60 7.97
C ARG A 66 15.02 -7.78 8.20
N GLU A 67 14.68 -8.68 9.12
CA GLU A 67 15.50 -9.85 9.44
C GLU A 67 15.59 -10.84 8.27
N ASP A 68 14.46 -11.12 7.63
CA ASP A 68 14.41 -12.10 6.54
C ASP A 68 15.15 -11.61 5.30
N LEU A 69 15.16 -10.29 5.09
CA LEU A 69 15.95 -9.62 4.05
C LEU A 69 17.42 -9.43 4.47
N GLY A 70 17.82 -9.86 5.67
CA GLY A 70 19.20 -9.79 6.16
C GLY A 70 19.72 -8.35 6.35
N MET A 71 18.83 -7.38 6.56
CA MET A 71 19.19 -5.97 6.61
C MET A 71 19.62 -5.52 8.02
N PRO A 72 20.63 -4.62 8.12
CA PRO A 72 20.95 -3.98 9.37
C PRO A 72 19.79 -3.07 9.82
N ARG A 73 19.67 -2.82 11.11
CA ARG A 73 18.61 -1.95 11.69
C ARG A 73 18.66 -0.53 11.14
N THR A 74 19.85 -0.04 10.81
CA THR A 74 20.09 1.28 10.17
C THR A 74 19.61 1.38 8.73
N ALA A 75 19.28 0.26 8.07
CA ALA A 75 18.65 0.24 6.74
C ALA A 75 17.12 0.35 6.80
N VAL A 76 16.57 0.61 7.98
CA VAL A 76 15.15 0.89 8.18
C VAL A 76 14.98 2.32 8.68
N SER A 77 14.15 3.07 7.96
CA SER A 77 13.81 4.44 8.27
C SER A 77 12.30 4.55 8.42
N VAL A 78 11.84 5.19 9.50
CA VAL A 78 10.41 5.22 9.89
C VAL A 78 9.95 6.65 10.14
N TYR A 79 8.71 6.96 9.74
CA TYR A 79 8.08 8.23 10.07
C TYR A 79 6.57 8.14 10.15
N ASP A 80 6.04 8.76 11.20
CA ASP A 80 4.63 9.11 11.32
C ASP A 80 4.52 10.37 12.19
N PRO A 81 3.72 11.38 11.80
CA PRO A 81 3.43 12.52 12.66
C PRO A 81 2.74 12.14 13.99
N ALA A 82 2.13 10.95 14.08
CA ALA A 82 1.50 10.43 15.28
C ALA A 82 2.50 9.87 16.31
N PHE A 83 3.80 9.77 15.99
CA PHE A 83 4.79 9.21 16.92
C PHE A 83 4.93 10.05 18.19
N THR A 84 4.69 9.40 19.33
CA THR A 84 4.93 9.93 20.67
C THR A 84 6.42 9.84 21.06
N PRO A 85 6.85 10.50 22.15
CA PRO A 85 8.21 10.30 22.67
C PRO A 85 8.53 8.84 23.03
N LEU A 86 7.53 8.07 23.48
CA LEU A 86 7.72 6.66 23.80
C LEU A 86 7.86 5.80 22.53
N ASP A 87 7.12 6.12 21.46
CA ASP A 87 7.31 5.47 20.15
C ASP A 87 8.72 5.69 19.63
N ARG A 88 9.22 6.93 19.69
CA ARG A 88 10.58 7.27 19.25
C ARG A 88 11.63 6.51 20.05
N LEU A 89 11.46 6.40 21.36
CA LEU A 89 12.33 5.60 22.21
C LEU A 89 12.31 4.11 21.84
N LEU A 90 11.12 3.53 21.61
CA LEU A 90 10.97 2.14 21.14
C LEU A 90 11.64 1.93 19.78
N LEU A 91 11.42 2.82 18.82
CA LEU A 91 11.91 2.70 17.46
C LEU A 91 13.43 2.91 17.37
N GLN A 92 13.97 3.89 18.10
CA GLN A 92 15.40 4.23 18.04
C GLN A 92 16.23 3.31 18.95
N GLU A 93 15.88 3.17 20.22
CA GLU A 93 16.72 2.44 21.18
C GLU A 93 16.50 0.93 21.12
N HIS A 94 15.24 0.49 21.01
CA HIS A 94 14.95 -0.95 21.00
C HIS A 94 15.01 -1.56 19.60
N CYS A 95 14.45 -0.89 18.58
CA CYS A 95 14.46 -1.41 17.21
C CYS A 95 15.72 -1.01 16.43
N GLY A 96 16.39 0.09 16.80
CA GLY A 96 17.59 0.58 16.11
C GLY A 96 17.30 1.25 14.76
N TYR A 97 16.07 1.74 14.56
CA TYR A 97 15.64 2.37 13.30
C TYR A 97 15.91 3.86 13.29
N THR A 98 16.10 4.43 12.11
CA THR A 98 16.21 5.88 11.93
C THR A 98 14.81 6.48 11.92
N VAL A 99 14.53 7.44 12.80
CA VAL A 99 13.25 8.17 12.83
C VAL A 99 13.45 9.54 12.18
N GLU A 100 13.00 9.71 10.93
CA GLU A 100 13.25 10.91 10.12
C GLU A 100 12.09 11.17 9.15
N GLU A 101 11.70 12.43 8.95
CA GLU A 101 10.59 12.80 8.05
C GLU A 101 10.91 12.59 6.58
N ASP A 102 12.13 12.96 6.20
CA ASP A 102 12.63 12.80 4.85
C ASP A 102 13.70 11.73 4.80
N CYS A 103 13.65 10.94 3.75
CA CYS A 103 14.66 9.94 3.42
C CYS A 103 14.97 10.04 1.92
N PHE A 104 16.26 9.94 1.58
CA PHE A 104 16.79 10.13 0.22
C PHE A 104 17.44 8.85 -0.33
N TRP A 105 16.89 7.70 0.03
CA TRP A 105 17.33 6.43 -0.54
C TRP A 105 16.85 6.27 -1.97
N ASP A 106 17.61 5.47 -2.73
CA ASP A 106 17.25 5.12 -4.09
C ASP A 106 15.99 4.23 -4.10
N SER A 107 14.92 4.74 -4.71
CA SER A 107 13.63 4.06 -4.86
C SER A 107 13.73 2.73 -5.61
N SER A 108 14.79 2.51 -6.41
CA SER A 108 14.99 1.26 -7.15
C SER A 108 15.26 0.05 -6.25
N CYS A 109 15.84 0.30 -5.07
CA CYS A 109 16.22 -0.71 -4.09
C CYS A 109 15.58 -0.47 -2.71
N THR A 110 14.55 0.36 -2.65
CA THR A 110 13.83 0.68 -1.41
C THR A 110 12.42 0.08 -1.44
N LEU A 111 12.07 -0.66 -0.40
CA LEU A 111 10.70 -1.08 -0.14
C LEU A 111 9.99 -0.01 0.68
N TYR A 112 8.89 0.52 0.17
CA TYR A 112 8.02 1.41 0.92
C TYR A 112 6.98 0.58 1.68
N TYR A 113 7.10 0.53 3.00
CA TYR A 113 6.19 -0.20 3.88
C TYR A 113 5.17 0.76 4.50
N MET A 114 3.91 0.66 4.08
CA MET A 114 2.90 1.68 4.37
C MET A 114 1.50 1.06 4.58
N PRO A 115 1.34 0.14 5.55
CA PRO A 115 0.02 -0.42 5.84
C PRO A 115 -0.92 0.70 6.34
N HIS A 116 -2.16 0.73 5.86
CA HIS A 116 -3.17 1.75 6.21
C HIS A 116 -2.81 3.19 5.87
N ALA A 117 -1.89 3.41 4.92
CA ALA A 117 -1.51 4.75 4.52
C ALA A 117 -2.69 5.53 3.91
N PRO A 118 -2.90 6.80 4.30
CA PRO A 118 -3.89 7.65 3.67
C PRO A 118 -3.62 7.82 2.16
N ARG A 119 -4.70 7.95 1.37
CA ARG A 119 -4.61 8.19 -0.08
C ARG A 119 -3.78 9.42 -0.43
N SER A 120 -3.95 10.51 0.33
CA SER A 120 -3.18 11.75 0.13
C SER A 120 -1.68 11.51 0.27
N MET A 121 -1.25 10.79 1.30
CA MET A 121 0.16 10.43 1.48
C MET A 121 0.66 9.52 0.36
N THR A 122 -0.14 8.53 -0.02
CA THR A 122 0.21 7.59 -1.09
C THR A 122 0.37 8.31 -2.44
N GLU A 123 -0.56 9.21 -2.77
CA GLU A 123 -0.51 10.06 -3.97
C GLU A 123 0.75 10.93 -3.98
N THR A 124 1.05 11.64 -2.88
CA THR A 124 2.27 12.44 -2.75
C THR A 124 3.53 11.58 -2.93
N LEU A 125 3.60 10.41 -2.28
CA LEU A 125 4.74 9.51 -2.42
C LEU A 125 4.95 9.06 -3.87
N LEU A 126 3.86 8.67 -4.55
CA LEU A 126 3.90 8.24 -5.94
C LEU A 126 4.46 9.32 -6.87
N ASN A 127 4.11 10.58 -6.62
CA ASN A 127 4.55 11.72 -7.41
C ASN A 127 6.01 12.12 -7.11
N ASP A 128 6.37 12.15 -5.83
CA ASP A 128 7.65 12.73 -5.38
C ASP A 128 8.80 11.72 -5.40
N LYS A 129 8.56 10.53 -4.85
CA LYS A 129 9.60 9.51 -4.63
C LYS A 129 9.60 8.44 -5.71
N LYS A 130 8.50 8.30 -6.47
CA LYS A 130 8.38 7.34 -7.59
C LYS A 130 8.79 5.91 -7.18
N PRO A 131 8.17 5.34 -6.13
CA PRO A 131 8.52 4.01 -5.62
C PRO A 131 8.33 2.92 -6.67
N ILE A 132 9.18 1.90 -6.67
CA ILE A 132 8.96 0.68 -7.48
C ILE A 132 8.23 -0.38 -6.66
N TRP A 133 8.62 -0.53 -5.39
CA TRP A 133 8.17 -1.59 -4.50
C TRP A 133 7.42 -1.00 -3.32
N MET A 134 6.16 -1.39 -3.16
CA MET A 134 5.33 -0.97 -2.04
C MET A 134 4.66 -2.17 -1.39
N LEU A 135 4.79 -2.29 -0.07
CA LEU A 135 4.00 -3.20 0.75
C LEU A 135 3.07 -2.36 1.61
N GLY A 136 1.81 -2.26 1.22
CA GLY A 136 0.84 -1.34 1.81
C GLY A 136 -0.56 -1.67 1.34
N ASN A 137 -1.45 -0.68 1.26
CA ASN A 137 -2.83 -0.90 0.83
C ASN A 137 -2.90 -1.43 -0.63
N ASP A 138 -3.90 -2.25 -0.91
CA ASP A 138 -4.26 -2.69 -2.27
C ASP A 138 -4.68 -1.49 -3.13
N LEU A 139 -3.79 -1.07 -4.04
CA LEU A 139 -4.00 0.13 -4.84
C LEU A 139 -5.19 0.00 -5.81
N SER A 140 -5.63 -1.21 -6.15
CA SER A 140 -6.74 -1.44 -7.09
C SER A 140 -8.11 -1.07 -6.53
N VAL A 141 -8.27 -1.12 -5.20
CA VAL A 141 -9.54 -0.85 -4.51
C VAL A 141 -9.53 0.48 -3.75
N THR A 142 -8.54 1.32 -4.01
CA THR A 142 -8.34 2.58 -3.26
C THR A 142 -9.42 3.63 -3.49
N ILE A 143 -10.23 3.57 -4.55
CA ILE A 143 -11.32 4.56 -4.82
C ILE A 143 -12.28 4.69 -3.62
N GLY A 144 -12.63 3.57 -2.98
CA GLY A 144 -13.63 3.50 -1.93
C GLY A 144 -15.01 4.01 -2.39
N THR A 145 -15.54 5.03 -1.72
CA THR A 145 -16.88 5.58 -1.95
C THR A 145 -16.92 6.78 -2.90
N LEU A 146 -15.76 7.26 -3.37
CA LEU A 146 -15.69 8.41 -4.28
C LEU A 146 -16.16 8.02 -5.69
N SER A 147 -16.73 8.98 -6.42
CA SER A 147 -16.94 8.80 -7.86
C SER A 147 -15.60 8.83 -8.60
N LEU A 148 -15.50 8.12 -9.74
CA LEU A 148 -14.28 8.09 -10.55
C LEU A 148 -13.78 9.50 -10.94
N ALA A 149 -14.69 10.41 -11.28
CA ALA A 149 -14.35 11.79 -11.63
C ALA A 149 -13.71 12.55 -10.46
N LYS A 150 -14.30 12.45 -9.26
CA LYS A 150 -13.77 13.12 -8.06
C LYS A 150 -12.46 12.48 -7.60
N PHE A 151 -12.33 11.16 -7.77
CA PHE A 151 -11.10 10.44 -7.46
C PHE A 151 -9.96 10.87 -8.39
N LEU A 152 -10.21 10.96 -9.70
CA LEU A 152 -9.25 11.44 -10.69
C LEU A 152 -8.84 12.90 -10.45
N GLU A 153 -9.78 13.76 -10.06
CA GLU A 153 -9.50 15.16 -9.70
C GLU A 153 -8.61 15.28 -8.45
N SER A 154 -8.85 14.44 -7.43
CA SER A 154 -8.16 14.54 -6.13
C SER A 154 -6.84 13.77 -6.09
N TYR A 155 -6.76 12.64 -6.80
CA TYR A 155 -5.67 11.67 -6.75
C TYR A 155 -5.40 11.11 -8.16
N PRO A 156 -4.89 11.93 -9.08
CA PRO A 156 -4.75 11.57 -10.49
C PRO A 156 -3.84 10.35 -10.73
N THR A 157 -2.76 10.21 -9.95
CA THR A 157 -1.82 9.09 -10.11
C THR A 157 -2.45 7.79 -9.62
N LEU A 158 -3.09 7.79 -8.44
CA LEU A 158 -3.86 6.63 -7.96
C LEU A 158 -5.03 6.27 -8.90
N ALA A 159 -5.74 7.25 -9.45
CA ALA A 159 -6.81 7.01 -10.41
C ALA A 159 -6.28 6.35 -11.69
N THR A 160 -5.10 6.76 -12.15
CA THR A 160 -4.43 6.15 -13.31
C THR A 160 -4.01 4.70 -13.02
N ILE A 161 -3.49 4.42 -11.81
CA ILE A 161 -3.18 3.05 -11.37
C ILE A 161 -4.43 2.16 -11.43
N VAL A 162 -5.56 2.61 -10.86
CA VAL A 162 -6.81 1.83 -10.88
C VAL A 162 -7.27 1.57 -12.31
N HIS A 163 -7.22 2.58 -13.19
CA HIS A 163 -7.56 2.43 -14.61
C HIS A 163 -6.69 1.39 -15.33
N LEU A 164 -5.37 1.37 -15.05
CA LEU A 164 -4.47 0.37 -15.62
C LEU A 164 -4.81 -1.05 -15.15
N VAL A 165 -5.16 -1.22 -13.87
CA VAL A 165 -5.60 -2.52 -13.34
C VAL A 165 -6.90 -2.97 -13.99
N GLU A 166 -7.89 -2.08 -14.09
CA GLU A 166 -9.19 -2.40 -14.69
C GLU A 166 -9.08 -2.78 -16.16
N LYS A 167 -8.19 -2.12 -16.93
CA LYS A 167 -7.92 -2.47 -18.34
C LYS A 167 -7.39 -3.89 -18.54
N LYS A 168 -6.69 -4.44 -17.55
CA LYS A 168 -6.17 -5.81 -17.60
C LYS A 168 -7.21 -6.88 -17.31
N LEU A 169 -8.27 -6.52 -16.59
CA LEU A 169 -9.35 -7.45 -16.36
C LEU A 169 -9.96 -7.79 -17.71
N PRO A 170 -10.11 -9.10 -18.05
CA PRO A 170 -10.81 -9.45 -19.27
C PRO A 170 -12.15 -8.74 -19.25
N VAL A 171 -12.47 -8.04 -20.33
CA VAL A 171 -13.79 -7.41 -20.51
C VAL A 171 -14.79 -8.55 -20.37
N ALA A 172 -15.31 -8.74 -19.16
CA ALA A 172 -16.50 -9.52 -18.94
C ALA A 172 -17.52 -8.79 -19.81
N THR A 173 -17.90 -9.42 -20.92
CA THR A 173 -18.99 -8.99 -21.76
C THR A 173 -20.10 -8.53 -20.83
N SER A 174 -20.33 -7.22 -20.81
CA SER A 174 -21.27 -6.60 -19.91
C SER A 174 -22.69 -6.81 -20.42
N ASP A 175 -23.04 -8.06 -20.71
CA ASP A 175 -24.41 -8.56 -20.59
C ASP A 175 -24.74 -8.69 -19.10
N LYS A 176 -24.80 -7.54 -18.40
CA LYS A 176 -25.59 -7.44 -17.17
C LYS A 176 -27.07 -7.51 -17.56
N LYS A 177 -27.53 -8.71 -17.95
CA LYS A 177 -28.95 -9.09 -17.98
C LYS A 177 -29.44 -9.13 -16.53
N PHE A 178 -29.74 -7.97 -15.99
CA PHE A 178 -30.77 -7.88 -14.96
C PHE A 178 -32.09 -8.29 -15.61
N THR A 179 -32.58 -9.49 -15.30
CA THR A 179 -33.94 -9.91 -15.65
C THR A 179 -34.93 -8.98 -14.93
N LYS A 180 -35.42 -7.98 -15.66
CA LYS A 180 -36.58 -7.19 -15.21
C LYS A 180 -37.81 -8.09 -15.20
N VAL A 181 -38.36 -8.32 -14.02
CA VAL A 181 -39.70 -8.89 -13.86
C VAL A 181 -40.68 -8.00 -14.62
N ALA A 182 -41.45 -8.60 -15.53
CA ALA A 182 -42.33 -7.89 -16.46
C ALA A 182 -43.52 -7.24 -15.73
N GLY A 183 -43.34 -6.00 -15.27
CA GLY A 183 -44.43 -5.12 -14.84
C GLY A 183 -45.04 -4.37 -16.03
N ARG A 184 -46.38 -4.41 -16.16
CA ARG A 184 -47.18 -3.76 -17.22
C ARG A 184 -46.72 -2.32 -17.54
N ARG A 185 -46.41 -2.07 -18.82
CA ARG A 185 -45.94 -0.79 -19.39
C ARG A 185 -47.02 0.30 -19.32
N LYS A 186 -46.78 1.37 -18.55
CA LYS A 186 -47.25 2.73 -18.87
C LYS A 186 -46.10 3.49 -19.55
N LYS A 187 -46.35 4.05 -20.74
CA LYS A 187 -45.36 4.82 -21.53
C LYS A 187 -44.94 6.08 -20.75
N ARG A 188 -43.78 6.03 -20.08
CA ARG A 188 -43.11 7.21 -19.52
C ARG A 188 -42.24 7.87 -20.61
N PRO A 189 -42.16 9.22 -20.65
CA PRO A 189 -41.27 9.93 -21.57
C PRO A 189 -39.81 9.52 -21.34
N LYS A 190 -39.01 9.53 -22.42
CA LYS A 190 -37.60 9.09 -22.43
C LYS A 190 -36.82 9.83 -21.34
N LYS A 191 -36.46 9.09 -20.28
CA LYS A 191 -35.57 9.57 -19.22
C LYS A 191 -34.22 9.87 -19.87
N LEU A 192 -33.69 11.08 -19.66
CA LEU A 192 -32.32 11.45 -20.02
C LEU A 192 -31.39 10.34 -19.52
N VAL A 193 -30.73 9.64 -20.45
CA VAL A 193 -29.68 8.68 -20.14
C VAL A 193 -28.46 9.53 -19.83
N TYR A 194 -28.07 9.58 -18.55
CA TYR A 194 -26.84 10.23 -18.15
C TYR A 194 -25.68 9.50 -18.82
N ALA A 195 -25.03 10.15 -19.79
CA ALA A 195 -23.76 9.72 -20.32
C ALA A 195 -22.70 10.17 -19.30
N SER A 196 -22.03 9.20 -18.67
CA SER A 196 -20.87 9.52 -17.84
C SER A 196 -19.83 10.20 -18.72
N PRO A 197 -19.22 11.33 -18.28
CA PRO A 197 -18.17 11.97 -19.05
C PRO A 197 -17.01 10.99 -19.29
N GLU A 198 -16.42 11.03 -20.48
CA GLU A 198 -15.18 10.30 -20.76
C GLU A 198 -14.06 10.86 -19.89
N LEU A 199 -13.55 10.04 -18.98
CA LEU A 199 -12.45 10.42 -18.10
C LEU A 199 -11.13 10.23 -18.84
N VAL A 200 -10.30 11.28 -18.83
CA VAL A 200 -8.97 11.27 -19.45
C VAL A 200 -7.93 10.99 -18.37
N TYR A 201 -7.19 9.90 -18.53
CA TYR A 201 -6.12 9.48 -17.63
C TYR A 201 -4.77 9.75 -18.30
N ASP A 202 -3.83 10.35 -17.57
CA ASP A 202 -2.49 10.62 -18.08
C ASP A 202 -1.60 9.37 -17.97
N THR A 203 -1.81 8.38 -18.85
CA THR A 203 -0.97 7.17 -18.83
C THR A 203 0.42 7.40 -19.42
N GLU A 204 0.61 8.46 -20.23
CA GLU A 204 1.88 8.73 -20.91
C GLU A 204 2.85 9.55 -20.06
N GLY A 205 2.35 10.44 -19.19
CA GLY A 205 3.16 11.22 -18.25
C GLY A 205 3.61 10.46 -17.02
N MET A 206 3.08 9.25 -16.77
CA MET A 206 3.49 8.43 -15.63
C MET A 206 4.89 7.84 -15.78
N TYR A 207 5.62 7.78 -14.66
CA TYR A 207 6.94 7.13 -14.60
C TYR A 207 6.86 5.60 -14.69
N PHE A 208 5.66 5.04 -14.52
CA PHE A 208 5.36 3.63 -14.73
C PHE A 208 4.44 3.46 -15.93
N THR A 209 4.51 2.28 -16.52
CA THR A 209 3.63 1.86 -17.62
C THR A 209 2.55 0.91 -17.14
N ASP A 210 2.79 0.26 -16.00
CA ASP A 210 1.94 -0.79 -15.50
C ASP A 210 2.08 -0.97 -13.98
N VAL A 211 1.14 -1.68 -13.38
CA VAL A 211 1.13 -2.08 -11.98
C VAL A 211 0.80 -3.56 -11.84
N GLU A 212 1.57 -4.26 -11.00
CA GLU A 212 1.30 -5.63 -10.57
C GLU A 212 0.91 -5.59 -9.10
N ILE A 213 -0.28 -6.11 -8.78
CA ILE A 213 -0.81 -6.11 -7.41
C ILE A 213 -1.04 -7.54 -6.98
N GLN A 214 -0.44 -7.89 -5.84
CA GLN A 214 -0.57 -9.20 -5.23
C GLN A 214 -1.10 -9.03 -3.82
N ARG A 215 -2.40 -9.27 -3.66
CA ARG A 215 -3.06 -9.15 -2.36
C ARG A 215 -2.55 -10.21 -1.39
N ILE A 216 -2.34 -9.79 -0.15
CA ILE A 216 -1.87 -10.65 0.93
C ILE A 216 -3.06 -10.85 1.88
N ALA A 217 -3.70 -12.01 1.77
CA ALA A 217 -4.88 -12.29 2.55
C ALA A 217 -4.52 -12.46 4.04
N SER A 218 -5.27 -11.79 4.91
CA SER A 218 -5.18 -12.01 6.35
C SER A 218 -6.30 -12.95 6.79
N PRO A 219 -5.99 -14.08 7.47
CA PRO A 219 -7.02 -15.01 7.95
C PRO A 219 -8.03 -14.30 8.86
N THR A 220 -9.32 -14.63 8.73
CA THR A 220 -10.41 -13.94 9.46
C THR A 220 -10.29 -14.06 10.99
N ASN A 221 -9.59 -15.08 11.48
CA ASN A 221 -9.37 -15.35 12.90
C ASN A 221 -7.99 -14.92 13.40
N ALA A 222 -7.17 -14.30 12.54
CA ALA A 222 -5.83 -13.87 12.94
C ALA A 222 -5.89 -12.66 13.90
N PRO A 223 -5.02 -12.60 14.92
CA PRO A 223 -5.01 -11.48 15.87
C PRO A 223 -4.62 -10.15 15.20
N TRP A 224 -3.90 -10.19 14.08
CA TRP A 224 -3.49 -9.04 13.28
C TRP A 224 -4.43 -8.72 12.11
N ARG A 225 -5.63 -9.32 12.05
CA ARG A 225 -6.55 -9.17 10.90
C ARG A 225 -6.75 -7.71 10.51
N ASP A 226 -7.08 -6.88 11.49
CA ASP A 226 -7.39 -5.48 11.25
C ASP A 226 -6.13 -4.63 10.99
N SER A 227 -4.95 -5.14 11.35
CA SER A 227 -3.66 -4.50 11.04
C SER A 227 -3.26 -4.63 9.57
N PHE A 228 -3.79 -5.62 8.85
CA PHE A 228 -3.40 -6.00 7.48
C PHE A 228 -4.59 -6.33 6.56
N SER A 229 -5.77 -5.74 6.81
CA SER A 229 -7.03 -6.12 6.13
C SER A 229 -7.03 -5.86 4.61
N ASP A 230 -6.25 -4.88 4.16
CA ASP A 230 -6.08 -4.52 2.76
C ASP A 230 -4.61 -4.58 2.30
N LEU A 231 -3.76 -5.34 3.01
CA LEU A 231 -2.35 -5.45 2.66
C LEU A 231 -2.15 -6.11 1.29
N ALA A 232 -1.32 -5.48 0.46
CA ALA A 232 -0.91 -5.97 -0.83
C ALA A 232 0.54 -5.59 -1.11
N PHE A 233 1.19 -6.45 -1.89
CA PHE A 233 2.44 -6.11 -2.55
C PHE A 233 2.11 -5.47 -3.89
N ASN A 234 2.47 -4.20 -4.05
CA ASN A 234 2.27 -3.40 -5.26
C ASN A 234 3.63 -3.15 -5.90
N ARG A 235 3.78 -3.56 -7.17
CA ARG A 235 4.95 -3.30 -8.00
C ARG A 235 4.57 -2.38 -9.15
N LEU A 236 5.29 -1.27 -9.29
CA LEU A 236 5.15 -0.37 -10.42
C LEU A 236 6.20 -0.70 -11.50
N VAL A 237 5.73 -1.02 -12.71
CA VAL A 237 6.58 -1.35 -13.84
C VAL A 237 7.06 -0.07 -14.49
N VAL A 238 8.26 0.35 -14.11
CA VAL A 238 8.87 1.62 -14.56
C VAL A 238 9.02 1.64 -16.08
N ARG A 239 8.75 2.79 -16.68
CA ARG A 239 8.94 3.02 -18.11
C ARG A 239 10.43 2.97 -18.43
N ASP A 240 10.83 2.11 -19.37
CA ASP A 240 12.22 2.06 -19.82
C ASP A 240 12.59 3.41 -20.48
N PRO A 241 13.58 4.15 -19.96
CA PRO A 241 13.99 5.43 -20.52
C PRO A 241 14.49 5.31 -21.98
N THR A 242 14.93 4.14 -22.42
CA THR A 242 15.41 3.91 -23.80
C THR A 242 14.27 3.79 -24.82
N SER A 243 13.06 3.46 -24.39
CA SER A 243 11.88 3.30 -25.28
C SER A 243 11.35 4.63 -25.86
N VAL A 244 11.71 5.76 -25.25
CA VAL A 244 11.27 7.12 -25.68
C VAL A 244 12.15 7.66 -26.82
N ALA A 245 13.41 7.23 -26.90
CA ALA A 245 14.33 7.66 -27.97
C ALA A 245 13.99 7.01 -29.33
N ALA A 246 13.46 5.78 -29.33
CA ALA A 246 13.15 5.04 -30.55
C ALA A 246 11.86 5.48 -31.26
N LYS A 247 11.02 6.32 -30.63
CA LYS A 247 9.81 6.89 -31.26
C LYS A 247 10.02 8.29 -31.85
N LYS A 248 11.24 8.84 -31.77
CA LYS A 248 11.61 10.15 -32.33
C LYS A 248 12.61 10.05 -33.50
N SER A 249 12.88 8.84 -34.01
CA SER A 249 13.72 8.58 -35.18
C SER A 249 12.87 8.13 -36.37
#